data_AF-A0A9C8L1H4-F1
#
_entry.id   AF-A0A9C8L1H4-F1
#
_cell.length_a   1.000
_cell.length_b   1.000
_cell.length_c   1.000
_cell.angle_alpha   90.00
_cell.angle_beta   90.00
_cell.angle_gamma   90.00
#
_symmetry.space_group_name_H-M   'P 1'
#
loop_
_entity.id
_entity.type
_entity.pdbx_description
1 polymer ?
#
loop_
_entity_poly.entity_id
_entity_poly.type
_entity_poly.pdbx_seq_one_letter_code
_entity_poly.pdbx_strand_id
1 'polypeptide(L)'
;MHNARGKIIYVGKAVNLSQRVRSYFHASAQENPKTRRLVAEIADIEWILTNSEVEALILEANLIKKHRPRYNVRLKDDKRYPYLKITNEAFPKVLITRRME
;
A
#
# COMPACT_ATOMS: atom_id res chain seq x y z
N MET A 1 -1.07 -9.67 -2.60
CA MET A 1 -1.01 -10.87 -1.72
C MET A 1 -2.43 -11.31 -1.41
N HIS A 2 -2.70 -12.59 -1.62
CA HIS A 2 -4.02 -13.22 -1.50
C HIS A 2 -4.04 -14.26 -0.39
N ASN A 3 -5.21 -14.47 0.20
CA ASN A 3 -5.44 -15.63 1.07
C ASN A 3 -5.94 -16.84 0.26
N ALA A 4 -6.13 -17.98 0.94
CA ALA A 4 -6.59 -19.23 0.33
C ALA A 4 -7.95 -19.14 -0.38
N ARG A 5 -8.73 -18.07 -0.15
CA ARG A 5 -10.01 -17.80 -0.85
C ARG A 5 -9.84 -16.85 -2.04
N GLY A 6 -8.61 -16.55 -2.46
CA GLY A 6 -8.30 -15.60 -3.52
C GLY A 6 -8.55 -14.13 -3.16
N LYS A 7 -8.83 -13.80 -1.89
CA LYS A 7 -9.12 -12.42 -1.49
C LYS A 7 -7.81 -11.64 -1.29
N ILE A 8 -7.73 -10.43 -1.84
CA ILE A 8 -6.62 -9.49 -1.58
C ILE A 8 -6.62 -9.11 -0.10
N ILE A 9 -5.54 -9.47 0.59
CA ILE A 9 -5.35 -9.18 2.02
C ILE A 9 -4.31 -8.09 2.27
N TYR A 10 -3.37 -7.91 1.35
CA TYR A 10 -2.35 -6.86 1.39
C TYR A 10 -1.88 -6.45 -0.03
N VAL A 11 -1.62 -5.16 -0.20
CA VAL A 11 -1.02 -4.52 -1.39
C VAL A 11 0.17 -3.68 -0.93
N GLY A 12 1.27 -3.72 -1.66
CA GLY A 12 2.45 -2.90 -1.37
C GLY A 12 3.24 -2.58 -2.64
N LYS A 13 3.99 -1.47 -2.64
CA LYS A 13 4.96 -1.11 -3.68
C LYS A 13 6.40 -1.49 -3.30
N ALA A 14 7.25 -1.67 -4.30
CA ALA A 14 8.69 -1.81 -4.11
C ALA A 14 9.47 -1.38 -5.35
N VAL A 15 10.68 -0.85 -5.13
CA VAL A 15 11.69 -0.66 -6.20
C VAL A 15 12.23 -2.02 -6.65
N ASN A 16 12.44 -2.93 -5.70
CA ASN A 16 12.85 -4.31 -5.95
C ASN A 16 11.83 -5.27 -5.33
N LEU A 17 11.01 -5.90 -6.18
CA LEU A 17 9.96 -6.84 -5.76
C LEU A 17 10.54 -8.05 -5.02
N SER A 18 11.64 -8.62 -5.50
CA SER A 18 12.28 -9.80 -4.90
C SER A 18 12.73 -9.54 -3.47
N GLN A 19 13.41 -8.41 -3.23
CA GLN A 19 13.83 -8.01 -1.89
C GLN A 19 12.63 -7.73 -0.98
N ARG A 20 11.60 -7.05 -1.52
CA ARG A 20 10.38 -6.75 -0.77
C ARG A 20 9.67 -8.01 -0.32
N VAL A 21 9.44 -8.96 -1.22
CA VAL A 21 8.79 -10.23 -0.89
C VAL A 21 9.60 -10.99 0.15
N ARG A 22 10.92 -11.16 -0.05
CA ARG A 22 11.81 -11.82 0.91
C ARG A 22 11.75 -11.21 2.31
N SER A 23 11.62 -9.89 2.41
CA SER A 23 11.57 -9.20 3.70
C SER A 23 10.41 -9.65 4.59
N TYR A 24 9.28 -10.11 4.04
CA TYR A 24 8.17 -10.63 4.84
C TYR A 24 8.47 -12.01 5.45
N PHE A 25 9.30 -12.81 4.79
CA PHE A 25 9.59 -14.20 5.17
C PHE A 25 10.88 -14.36 5.99
N HIS A 26 11.61 -13.28 6.24
CA HIS A 26 12.81 -13.30 7.06
C HIS A 26 12.46 -13.48 8.55
N ALA A 27 13.34 -14.13 9.33
CA ALA A 27 13.09 -14.45 10.74
C ALA A 27 12.79 -13.20 11.59
N SER A 28 13.54 -12.12 11.39
CA SER A 28 13.32 -10.83 12.06
C SER A 28 11.96 -10.21 11.77
N ALA A 29 11.40 -10.42 10.58
CA ALA A 29 10.07 -9.93 10.23
C ALA A 29 8.96 -10.68 10.97
N GLN A 30 9.23 -11.93 11.35
CA GLN A 30 8.30 -12.73 12.14
C GLN A 30 8.20 -12.22 13.59
N GLU A 31 9.17 -11.47 14.11
CA GLU A 31 9.08 -10.89 15.47
C GLU A 31 7.87 -9.95 15.60
N ASN A 32 7.52 -9.21 14.54
CA ASN A 32 6.34 -8.35 14.53
C ASN A 32 5.04 -9.19 14.43
N PRO A 33 4.16 -9.17 15.45
CA PRO A 33 2.95 -10.00 15.46
C PRO A 33 1.99 -9.71 14.29
N LYS A 34 1.95 -8.47 13.78
CA LYS A 34 1.08 -8.11 12.65
C LYS A 34 1.62 -8.71 11.34
N THR A 35 2.92 -8.65 11.13
CA THR A 35 3.59 -9.24 9.96
C THR A 35 3.48 -10.76 9.98
N ARG A 36 3.72 -11.39 11.14
CA ARG A 36 3.55 -12.83 11.34
C ARG A 36 2.15 -13.31 10.95
N ARG A 37 1.11 -12.59 11.40
CA ARG A 37 -0.29 -12.89 11.05
C ARG A 37 -0.59 -12.68 9.56
N LEU A 38 -0.06 -11.62 8.96
CA LEU A 38 -0.16 -11.41 7.52
C LEU A 38 0.42 -12.61 6.78
N VAL A 39 1.67 -12.97 7.08
CA VAL A 39 2.40 -14.06 6.42
C VAL A 39 1.67 -15.40 6.55
N ALA A 40 1.12 -15.70 7.73
CA ALA A 40 0.35 -16.91 7.97
C ALA A 40 -0.95 -17.00 7.13
N GLU A 41 -1.51 -15.86 6.68
CA GLU A 41 -2.71 -15.84 5.84
C GLU A 41 -2.40 -15.78 4.32
N ILE A 42 -1.14 -15.60 3.91
CA ILE A 42 -0.76 -15.56 2.49
C ILE A 42 -0.83 -16.98 1.92
N ALA A 43 -1.64 -17.16 0.88
CA ALA A 43 -1.65 -18.37 0.06
C ALA A 43 -1.04 -18.12 -1.33
N ASP A 44 -1.06 -16.87 -1.80
CA ASP A 44 -0.58 -16.51 -3.14
C ASP A 44 -0.07 -15.06 -3.20
N ILE A 45 0.88 -14.80 -4.11
CA ILE A 45 1.51 -13.50 -4.35
C ILE A 45 1.52 -13.18 -5.84
N GLU A 46 0.71 -12.21 -6.22
CA GLU A 46 0.76 -11.56 -7.53
C GLU A 46 1.53 -10.24 -7.49
N TRP A 47 2.11 -9.85 -8.63
CA TRP A 47 2.77 -8.56 -8.83
C TRP A 47 2.45 -7.96 -10.19
N ILE A 48 2.55 -6.63 -10.28
CA ILE A 48 2.41 -5.87 -11.52
C ILE A 48 3.70 -5.06 -11.68
N LEU A 49 4.36 -5.20 -12.82
CA LEU A 49 5.54 -4.38 -13.15
C LEU A 49 5.08 -2.99 -13.61
N THR A 50 5.80 -1.97 -13.16
CA THR A 50 5.57 -0.56 -13.53
C THR A 50 6.88 0.05 -14.03
N ASN A 51 6.77 1.10 -14.84
CA ASN A 51 7.95 1.71 -15.49
C ASN A 51 8.67 2.71 -14.58
N SER A 52 8.04 3.12 -13.48
CA SER A 52 8.63 4.04 -12.51
C SER A 52 8.13 3.80 -11.08
N GLU A 53 8.85 4.33 -10.10
CA GLU A 53 8.40 4.33 -8.70
C GLU A 53 7.11 5.14 -8.49
N VAL A 54 6.92 6.19 -9.28
CA VAL A 54 5.73 7.05 -9.22
C VAL A 54 4.50 6.29 -9.70
N GLU A 55 4.61 5.53 -10.79
CA GLU A 55 3.54 4.65 -11.25
C GLU A 55 3.21 3.56 -10.22
N ALA A 56 4.22 2.91 -9.65
CA ALA A 56 4.04 1.91 -8.59
C ALA A 56 3.26 2.48 -7.40
N LEU A 57 3.59 3.71 -7.01
CA LEU A 57 2.92 4.44 -5.94
C LEU A 57 1.45 4.73 -6.26
N ILE A 58 1.17 5.26 -7.45
CA ILE A 58 -0.20 5.57 -7.88
C ILE A 58 -1.03 4.28 -7.96
N LEU A 59 -0.47 3.22 -8.54
CA LEU A 59 -1.14 1.93 -8.67
C LEU A 59 -1.43 1.31 -7.29
N GLU A 60 -0.47 1.32 -6.37
CA GLU A 60 -0.66 0.88 -4.99
C GLU A 60 -1.82 1.62 -4.33
N ALA A 61 -1.83 2.95 -4.41
CA ALA A 61 -2.88 3.78 -3.81
C ALA A 61 -4.27 3.45 -4.38
N ASN A 62 -4.37 3.27 -5.69
CA ASN A 62 -5.60 2.89 -6.38
C ASN A 62 -6.09 1.50 -5.95
N LEU A 63 -5.21 0.51 -5.89
CA LEU A 63 -5.55 -0.85 -5.47
C LEU A 63 -5.97 -0.91 -3.99
N ILE A 64 -5.28 -0.17 -3.11
CA ILE A 64 -5.67 -0.06 -1.70
C ILE A 64 -7.05 0.61 -1.58
N LYS A 65 -7.31 1.67 -2.34
CA LYS A 65 -8.60 2.37 -2.33
C LYS A 65 -9.74 1.47 -2.83
N LYS A 66 -9.50 0.73 -3.91
CA LYS A 66 -10.47 -0.17 -4.56
C LYS A 66 -10.79 -1.38 -3.68
N HIS A 67 -9.78 -2.06 -3.15
CA HIS A 67 -9.96 -3.35 -2.47
C HIS A 67 -10.04 -3.26 -0.94
N ARG A 68 -9.61 -2.12 -0.37
CA ARG A 68 -9.47 -1.89 1.08
C ARG A 68 -8.95 -3.12 1.85
N PRO A 69 -7.75 -3.62 1.52
CA PRO A 69 -7.26 -4.87 2.08
C PRO A 69 -7.13 -4.78 3.61
N ARG A 70 -7.50 -5.86 4.29
CA ARG A 70 -7.54 -5.94 5.77
C ARG A 70 -6.22 -5.52 6.42
N TYR A 71 -5.10 -5.94 5.86
CA TYR A 71 -3.78 -5.66 6.44
C TYR A 71 -3.26 -4.26 6.08
N ASN A 72 -3.65 -3.65 4.96
CA ASN A 72 -3.29 -2.25 4.64
C ASN A 72 -3.89 -1.23 5.62
N VAL A 73 -5.03 -1.54 6.24
CA VAL A 73 -5.63 -0.68 7.27
C VAL A 73 -4.93 -0.87 8.63
N ARG A 74 -4.60 -2.13 8.98
CA ARG A 74 -3.99 -2.47 10.28
C ARG A 74 -2.48 -2.21 10.35
N LEU A 75 -1.82 -2.18 9.20
CA LEU A 75 -0.40 -1.87 9.02
C LEU A 75 -0.18 -0.43 8.52
N LYS A 76 -1.22 0.41 8.55
CA LYS A 76 -1.10 1.79 8.12
C LYS A 76 -0.20 2.55 9.08
N ASP A 77 0.97 2.95 8.59
CA ASP A 77 1.72 4.05 9.16
C ASP A 77 0.95 5.34 8.82
N ASP A 78 0.81 6.28 9.76
CA ASP A 78 -0.20 7.36 9.72
C ASP A 78 0.08 8.47 8.66
N LYS A 79 0.97 8.19 7.72
CA LYS A 79 1.37 9.11 6.65
C LYS A 79 0.49 8.89 5.43
N ARG A 80 -0.75 9.40 5.47
CA ARG A 80 -1.50 9.64 4.22
C ARG A 80 -0.73 10.64 3.38
N TYR A 81 -0.58 10.35 2.08
CA TYR A 81 0.04 11.28 1.15
C TYR A 81 -0.72 12.61 1.12
N PRO A 82 -0.02 13.74 1.14
CA PRO A 82 -0.66 15.02 0.92
C PRO A 82 -1.18 15.12 -0.52
N TYR A 83 -2.38 15.65 -0.66
CA TYR A 83 -2.97 16.11 -1.91
C TYR A 83 -2.58 17.57 -2.13
N LEU A 84 -2.40 17.96 -3.39
CA LEU A 84 -2.42 19.36 -3.82
C LEU A 84 -3.88 19.72 -4.09
N LYS A 85 -4.45 20.60 -3.26
CA LYS A 85 -5.78 21.19 -3.45
C LYS A 85 -5.60 22.55 -4.11
N ILE A 86 -6.34 22.78 -5.19
CA ILE A 86 -6.49 24.09 -5.81
C ILE A 86 -7.83 24.66 -5.32
N THR A 87 -7.82 25.81 -4.65
CA THR A 87 -9.06 26.46 -4.17
C THR A 87 -9.83 27.09 -5.34
N ASN A 88 -11.16 27.17 -5.21
CA ASN A 88 -12.05 27.71 -6.24
C ASN A 88 -12.46 29.16 -5.93
N GLU A 89 -11.50 30.01 -5.58
CA GLU A 89 -11.69 31.44 -5.33
C GLU A 89 -11.06 32.27 -6.46
N ALA A 90 -11.39 33.56 -6.58
CA ALA A 90 -10.94 34.42 -7.69
C ALA A 90 -9.42 34.43 -7.90
N PHE A 91 -8.65 34.16 -6.84
CA PHE A 91 -7.21 33.93 -6.86
C PHE A 91 -6.91 32.54 -6.28
N PRO A 92 -6.88 31.48 -7.11
CA PRO A 92 -6.69 30.12 -6.64
C PRO A 92 -5.38 29.94 -5.88
N LYS A 93 -5.45 29.23 -4.75
CA LYS A 93 -4.30 28.88 -3.91
C LYS A 93 -4.00 27.41 -4.04
N VAL A 94 -2.71 27.09 -4.07
CA VAL A 94 -2.22 25.72 -4.00
C VAL A 94 -1.99 25.38 -2.53
N LEU A 95 -2.78 24.45 -2.01
CA LEU A 95 -2.73 24.01 -0.62
C LEU A 95 -2.32 22.54 -0.54
N ILE A 96 -1.49 22.20 0.44
CA ILE A 96 -1.14 20.82 0.78
C ILE A 96 -2.15 20.33 1.82
N THR A 97 -3.01 19.37 1.48
CA THR A 97 -4.03 18.81 2.39
C THR A 97 -3.93 17.30 2.51
N ARG A 98 -4.30 16.71 3.64
CA ARG A 98 -4.39 15.24 3.82
C ARG A 98 -5.83 14.71 3.77
N ARG A 99 -6.80 15.60 3.52
CA ARG A 99 -8.23 15.27 3.36
C ARG A 99 -8.67 15.57 1.93
N MET A 100 -9.35 14.62 1.30
CA MET A 100 -10.10 14.90 0.08
C MET A 100 -11.47 15.44 0.51
N GLU A 101 -11.61 16.76 0.48
CA GLU A 101 -12.86 17.52 0.65
C GLU A 101 -13.02 18.42 -0.58
#